data_AF-A0A967LF80-F1
#
_entry.id   AF-A0A967LF80-F1
#
_cell.length_a   1.000
_cell.length_b   1.000
_cell.length_c   1.000
_cell.angle_alpha   90.00
_cell.angle_beta   90.00
_cell.angle_gamma   90.00
#
_symmetry.space_group_name_H-M   'P 1'
#
loop_
_entity.id
_entity.type
_entity.pdbx_description
1 polymer ?
#
loop_
_entity_poly.entity_id
_entity_poly.type
_entity_poly.pdbx_seq_one_letter_code
_entity_poly.pdbx_strand_id
1 'polypeptide(L)' 'MSYPVSYPGTGKQSIASEAFPQVLWAGDLDRDGKLDILLDLTDHYNVSAPTLLLSSMAAANELVQPVAEFRTTGC' A
#
# COMPACT_ATOMS: atom_id res chain seq x y z
N MET A 1 10.26 12.32 -15.24
CA MET A 1 10.12 13.80 -15.31
C MET A 1 9.71 14.23 -13.90
N SER A 2 10.62 14.77 -13.10
CA SER A 2 10.42 14.90 -11.64
C SER A 2 9.70 16.20 -11.29
N TYR A 3 8.62 16.11 -10.50
CA TYR A 3 7.95 17.28 -9.94
C TYR A 3 8.51 17.57 -8.55
N PRO A 4 9.01 18.79 -8.27
CA PRO A 4 9.38 19.16 -6.92
C PRO A 4 8.12 19.38 -6.08
N VAL A 5 7.92 18.54 -5.05
CA VAL A 5 6.95 18.80 -3.98
C VAL A 5 7.66 19.56 -2.86
N SER A 6 7.22 20.79 -2.58
CA SER A 6 7.69 21.58 -1.44
C SER A 6 6.69 21.47 -0.28
N TYR A 7 7.15 20.91 0.85
CA TYR A 7 6.41 20.99 2.11
C TYR A 7 6.81 22.30 2.81
N PRO A 8 5.87 23.22 3.10
CA PRO A 8 6.20 24.42 3.84
C PRO A 8 6.56 24.04 5.28
N GLY A 9 7.85 24.13 5.63
CA GLY A 9 8.30 24.10 7.03
C GLY A 9 9.50 23.21 7.37
N THR A 10 9.92 22.29 6.50
CA THR A 10 11.08 21.42 6.81
C THR A 10 11.91 21.16 5.56
N GLY A 11 13.14 21.66 5.53
CA GLY A 11 14.12 21.49 4.45
C GLY A 11 14.66 20.06 4.31
N LYS A 12 13.78 19.05 4.27
CA LYS A 12 14.12 17.67 4.00
C LYS A 12 13.42 17.26 2.71
N GLN A 13 14.19 17.20 1.62
CA GLN A 13 13.74 16.69 0.35
C GLN A 13 13.51 15.18 0.50
N SER A 14 12.25 14.76 0.52
CA SER A 14 11.89 13.36 0.31
C SER A 14 11.82 13.12 -1.19
N ILE A 15 12.63 12.17 -1.69
CA ILE A 15 12.51 11.68 -3.05
C ILE A 15 11.18 10.92 -3.11
N ALA A 16 10.15 11.52 -3.70
CA ALA A 16 8.87 10.86 -3.87
C ALA A 16 9.06 9.67 -4.83
N SER A 17 8.76 8.47 -4.34
CA SER A 17 8.44 7.32 -5.19
C SER A 17 7.38 7.77 -6.21
N GLU A 18 7.54 7.43 -7.48
CA GLU A 18 6.60 7.82 -8.55
C GLU A 18 5.21 7.16 -8.39
N ALA A 19 5.05 6.24 -7.43
CA ALA A 19 3.80 5.64 -7.05
C ALA A 19 3.49 5.87 -5.56
N PHE A 20 2.26 6.32 -5.27
CA PHE A 20 1.72 6.50 -3.94
C PHE A 20 0.88 5.29 -3.55
N PRO A 21 0.93 4.83 -2.28
CA PRO A 21 0.05 3.77 -1.81
C PRO A 21 -1.42 4.12 -2.04
N GLN A 22 -2.18 3.21 -2.66
CA GLN A 22 -3.61 3.40 -2.91
C GLN A 22 -4.42 2.27 -2.29
N VAL A 23 -5.52 2.61 -1.62
CA VAL A 23 -6.52 1.61 -1.23
C VAL A 23 -7.32 1.21 -2.47
N LEU A 24 -7.18 -0.04 -2.88
CA LEU A 24 -7.94 -0.61 -4.00
C LEU A 24 -9.30 -1.13 -3.53
N TRP A 25 -9.35 -1.69 -2.32
CA TRP A 25 -10.56 -2.20 -1.70
C TRP A 25 -10.42 -2.26 -0.17
N ALA A 26 -11.55 -2.18 0.53
CA ALA A 26 -11.64 -2.36 1.97
C ALA A 26 -12.99 -3.00 2.33
N GLY A 27 -12.97 -4.02 3.20
CA GLY A 27 -14.17 -4.76 3.62
C GLY A 27 -13.80 -6.00 4.43
N ASP A 28 -14.77 -6.88 4.69
CA ASP A 28 -14.57 -8.12 5.45
C ASP A 28 -14.51 -9.30 4.46
N LEU A 29 -13.29 -9.75 4.12
CA LEU A 29 -13.07 -10.75 3.07
C LEU A 29 -13.28 -12.17 3.59
N ASP A 30 -12.85 -12.44 4.82
CA ASP A 30 -12.86 -13.77 5.43
C ASP A 30 -14.05 -14.03 6.38
N ARG A 31 -14.90 -13.02 6.59
CA ARG A 31 -16.15 -13.05 7.36
C ARG A 31 -15.95 -13.17 8.87
N ASP A 32 -14.86 -12.60 9.39
CA ASP A 32 -14.62 -12.52 10.83
C ASP A 32 -15.24 -11.28 11.49
N GLY A 33 -15.85 -10.39 10.69
CA GLY A 33 -16.48 -9.15 11.13
C GLY A 33 -15.51 -7.98 11.34
N LYS A 34 -14.25 -8.10 10.92
CA LYS A 34 -13.23 -7.05 10.99
C LYS A 34 -12.84 -6.55 9.59
N LEU A 35 -12.04 -5.49 9.56
CA LEU A 35 -11.67 -4.80 8.33
C LEU A 35 -10.41 -5.38 7.71
N ASP A 36 -10.53 -5.88 6.49
CA ASP A 36 -9.42 -6.25 5.61
C ASP A 36 -9.19 -5.19 4.54
N ILE A 37 -8.00 -5.19 3.96
CA ILE A 37 -7.57 -4.16 3.00
C ILE A 37 -6.83 -4.79 1.83
N LEU A 38 -7.14 -4.34 0.61
CA LEU A 38 -6.29 -4.53 -0.56
C LEU A 38 -5.61 -3.19 -0.87
N LEU A 39 -4.28 -3.14 -0.70
CA LEU A 39 -3.46 -1.96 -0.96
C LEU A 39 -2.64 -2.16 -2.22
N ASP A 40 -2.61 -1.16 -3.09
CA ASP A 40 -1.56 -1.06 -4.11
C ASP A 40 -0.31 -0.47 -3.46
N LEU A 41 0.74 -1.29 -3.36
CA LEU A 41 2.05 -0.91 -2.84
C LEU A 41 3.11 -0.81 -3.94
N THR A 42 2.68 -0.57 -5.19
CA THR A 42 3.57 -0.35 -6.33
C THR A 42 4.64 0.71 -6.01
N ASP A 43 5.89 0.39 -6.31
CA ASP A 43 7.07 1.21 -6.04
C ASP A 43 7.79 1.67 -7.32
N HIS A 44 7.29 1.26 -8.49
CA HIS A 44 7.92 1.53 -9.79
C HIS A 44 6.91 1.56 -10.94
N TYR A 45 7.15 2.39 -11.96
CA TYR A 45 6.17 2.72 -13.01
C TYR A 45 5.69 1.54 -13.88
N ASN A 46 6.51 0.50 -14.01
CA ASN A 46 6.17 -0.70 -14.78
C ASN A 46 5.87 -1.90 -13.87
N VAL A 47 5.71 -1.70 -12.58
CA VAL A 47 5.34 -2.75 -11.62
C VAL A 47 3.89 -2.53 -11.22
N SER A 48 3.16 -3.60 -10.92
CA SER A 48 1.95 -3.52 -10.11
C SER A 48 2.11 -4.50 -8.95
N ALA A 49 1.87 -4.03 -7.71
CA ALA A 49 1.98 -4.84 -6.50
C ALA A 49 0.77 -4.66 -5.56
N PRO A 50 -0.45 -5.13 -5.93
CA PRO A 50 -1.53 -5.27 -4.99
C PRO A 50 -1.19 -6.28 -3.89
N THR A 51 -1.32 -5.84 -2.64
CA THR A 51 -1.05 -6.62 -1.43
C THR A 51 -2.35 -6.76 -0.65
N LEU A 52 -2.70 -8.00 -0.33
CA LEU A 52 -3.83 -8.32 0.55
C LEU A 52 -3.35 -8.32 2.00
N LEU A 53 -4.05 -7.58 2.85
CA LEU A 53 -3.83 -7.53 4.29
C LEU A 53 -5.10 -7.99 5.02
N LEU A 54 -4.97 -9.02 5.85
CA LEU A 54 -6.07 -9.57 6.65
C LEU A 54 -5.94 -9.17 8.11
N SER A 55 -7.06 -8.76 8.69
CA SER A 55 -7.18 -8.43 10.11
C SER A 55 -7.19 -9.66 11.01
N SER A 56 -7.69 -10.79 10.53
CA SER A 56 -7.69 -12.07 11.25
C SER A 56 -6.30 -12.64 11.51
N MET A 57 -5.30 -12.21 10.74
CA MET A 57 -3.89 -12.63 10.82
C MET A 57 -2.99 -11.59 11.50
N ALA A 58 -3.54 -10.46 11.96
CA ALA A 58 -2.79 -9.41 12.62
C ALA A 58 -2.23 -9.86 13.98
N ALA A 59 -1.00 -9.45 14.31
CA ALA A 59 -0.44 -9.66 15.64
C ALA A 59 -1.17 -8.78 16.68
N ALA A 60 -0.91 -9.05 17.96
CA ALA A 60 -1.40 -8.18 19.02
C ALA A 60 -0.86 -6.75 18.83
N ASN A 61 -1.77 -5.76 18.83
CA ASN A 61 -1.51 -4.34 18.55
C ASN A 61 -1.25 -3.97 17.08
N GLU A 62 -1.56 -4.85 16.13
CA GLU A 62 -1.60 -4.53 14.69
C GLU A 62 -3.04 -4.51 14.19
N LEU A 63 -3.31 -3.75 13.11
CA LEU A 63 -4.66 -3.68 12.51
C LEU A 63 -4.88 -4.80 11.49
N VAL A 64 -3.87 -5.05 10.66
CA VAL A 64 -3.91 -6.00 9.54
C VAL A 64 -2.50 -6.54 9.30
N GLN A 65 -2.39 -7.76 8.77
CA GLN A 65 -1.13 -8.40 8.40
C GLN A 65 -1.11 -8.65 6.89
N PRO A 66 -0.03 -8.32 6.16
CA PRO A 66 0.14 -8.73 4.77
C PRO A 66 0.18 -10.26 4.66
N VAL A 67 -0.70 -10.83 3.86
CA VAL A 67 -0.81 -12.29 3.69
C VAL A 67 -0.53 -12.76 2.26
N ALA A 68 -0.65 -11.86 1.28
CA ALA A 68 -0.36 -12.15 -0.13
C ALA A 68 0.00 -10.89 -0.90
N GLU A 69 0.85 -11.04 -1.91
CA GLU A 69 1.20 -10.00 -2.87
C GLU A 69 1.06 -10.55 -4.29
N PHE A 70 0.41 -9.79 -5.17
CA PHE A 70 0.32 -10.10 -6.59
C PHE A 70 1.21 -9.18 -7.41
N ARG A 71 2.48 -9.54 -7.56
CA ARG A 71 3.45 -8.72 -8.29
C ARG A 71 3.45 -9.02 -9.78
N THR A 72 3.27 -7.99 -10.61
CA THR A 72 3.38 -8.07 -12.07
C THR A 72 4.27 -6.97 -12.62
N THR A 73 4.84 -7.18 -13.82
CA THR A 73 5.68 -6.19 -14.51
C THR A 73 5.27 -6.02 -15.97
N GLY A 74 5.21 -4.78 -16.44
CA GLY A 74 5.02 -4.41 -17.85
C GLY A 74 6.33 -4.27 -18.61
N CYS A 75 6.25 -4.43 -19.94
CA CYS A 75 7.35 -4.25 -20.91
C CYS A 75 7.26 -2.91 -21.62
#